data_AF-A0A531M563-F1
#
_entry.id   AF-A0A531M563-F1
#
_cell.length_a   1.000
_cell.length_b   1.000
_cell.length_c   1.000
_cell.angle_alpha   90.00
_cell.angle_beta   90.00
_cell.angle_gamma   90.00
#
_symmetry.space_group_name_H-M   'P 1'
#
loop_
_entity.id
_entity.type
_entity.pdbx_description
1 polymer ?
#
loop_
_entity_poly.entity_id
_entity_poly.type
_entity_poly.pdbx_seq_one_letter_code
_entity_poly.pdbx_strand_id
1 'polypeptide(L)' 'LDGTQTSAVVVAGEVVGVHIDDAYLKDGIFDIVRAGNVGRLGYMDYASVDEVFSMRRPRWGKE' A
#
# COMPACT_ATOMS: atom_id res chain seq x y z
N LEU A 1 -3.14 -7.47 26.81
CA LEU A 1 -1.88 -6.73 26.57
C LEU A 1 -1.40 -6.27 27.92
N ASP A 2 -0.18 -6.60 28.29
CA ASP A 2 0.40 -6.33 29.61
C ASP A 2 1.04 -4.93 29.73
N GLY A 3 1.17 -4.21 28.61
CA GLY A 3 1.71 -2.85 28.57
C GLY A 3 3.23 -2.78 28.62
N THR A 4 3.92 -3.92 28.51
CA THR A 4 5.39 -3.97 28.49
C THR A 4 5.95 -3.24 27.27
N GLN A 5 7.03 -2.48 27.47
CA GLN A 5 7.68 -1.74 26.40
C GLN A 5 8.29 -2.72 25.38
N THR A 6 8.03 -2.47 24.09
CA THR A 6 8.63 -3.21 22.98
C THR A 6 9.94 -2.55 22.52
N SER A 7 10.82 -3.34 21.91
CA SER A 7 11.98 -2.83 21.18
C SER A 7 11.60 -2.25 19.80
N ALA A 8 10.36 -2.43 19.36
CA ALA A 8 9.88 -1.87 18.09
C ALA A 8 9.83 -0.35 18.15
N VAL A 9 10.28 0.28 17.06
CA VAL A 9 10.27 1.73 16.88
C VAL A 9 9.27 2.09 15.81
N VAL A 10 8.40 3.06 16.10
CA VAL A 10 7.53 3.69 15.10
C VAL A 10 8.19 4.99 14.65
N VAL A 11 8.41 5.13 13.35
CA VAL A 11 8.98 6.34 12.75
C VAL A 11 7.89 7.08 11.98
N ALA A 12 7.77 8.38 12.24
CA ALA A 12 6.86 9.28 11.51
C ALA A 12 7.69 10.31 10.73
N GLY A 13 7.31 10.55 9.47
CA GLY A 13 7.97 11.51 8.60
C GLY A 13 6.97 12.20 7.66
N GLU A 14 7.31 13.41 7.23
CA GLU A 14 6.53 14.19 6.27
C GLU A 14 7.02 13.93 4.85
N VAL A 15 6.09 13.63 3.93
CA VAL A 15 6.41 13.49 2.51
C VAL A 15 6.51 14.87 1.88
N VAL A 16 7.73 15.29 1.53
CA VAL A 16 7.99 16.60 0.90
C VAL A 16 8.05 16.55 -0.64
N GLY A 17 8.04 15.36 -1.22
CA GLY A 17 8.08 15.15 -2.67
C GLY A 17 8.03 13.67 -3.05
N VAL A 18 7.67 13.38 -4.30
CA VAL A 18 7.63 12.02 -4.86
C VAL A 18 8.30 12.05 -6.24
N HIS A 19 9.25 11.15 -6.48
CA HIS A 19 9.83 10.93 -7.79
C HIS A 19 9.11 9.75 -8.44
N ILE A 20 8.51 9.97 -9.62
CA ILE A 20 7.72 8.98 -10.35
C ILE A 20 8.22 8.98 -11.80
N ASP A 21 8.38 7.80 -12.37
CA ASP A 21 8.52 7.64 -13.81
C ASP A 21 7.12 7.68 -14.45
N ASP A 22 6.87 8.74 -15.24
CA ASP A 22 5.59 9.00 -15.90
C ASP A 22 5.13 7.83 -16.79
N ALA A 23 6.04 6.94 -17.22
CA ALA A 23 5.67 5.73 -17.95
C ALA A 23 4.75 4.80 -17.14
N TYR A 24 4.73 4.91 -15.80
CA TYR A 24 3.87 4.12 -14.91
C TYR A 24 2.61 4.87 -14.46
N LEU A 25 2.32 6.03 -15.05
CA LEU A 25 1.04 6.71 -14.84
C LEU A 25 0.05 6.31 -15.94
N LYS A 26 -1.18 6.03 -15.52
CA LYS A 26 -2.34 5.82 -16.38
C LYS A 26 -3.44 6.78 -15.93
N ASP A 27 -3.78 7.73 -16.79
CA ASP A 27 -4.78 8.77 -16.51
C ASP A 27 -4.50 9.57 -15.23
N GLY A 28 -3.21 9.84 -14.96
CA GLY A 28 -2.75 10.54 -13.75
C GLY A 28 -2.75 9.68 -12.47
N ILE A 29 -3.08 8.39 -12.57
CA ILE A 29 -3.04 7.43 -11.46
C ILE A 29 -1.87 6.47 -11.66
N PHE A 30 -1.16 6.15 -10.58
CA PHE A 30 -0.07 5.18 -10.63
C PHE A 30 -0.57 3.77 -10.91
N ASP A 31 -0.05 3.15 -11.97
CA ASP A 31 -0.37 1.79 -12.39
C ASP A 31 0.51 0.78 -11.66
N ILE A 32 -0.01 0.28 -10.54
CA ILE A 32 0.70 -0.65 -9.65
C ILE A 32 1.01 -2.00 -10.30
N VAL A 33 0.16 -2.44 -11.25
CA VAL A 33 0.34 -3.70 -11.99
C VAL A 33 1.51 -3.53 -12.95
N ARG A 34 1.51 -2.46 -13.74
CA ARG A 34 2.60 -2.16 -14.68
C ARG A 34 3.94 -1.96 -13.95
N ALA A 35 3.91 -1.34 -12.78
CA ALA A 35 5.10 -1.12 -11.95
C ALA A 35 5.66 -2.40 -11.32
N GLY A 36 4.89 -3.49 -11.27
CA GLY A 36 5.34 -4.77 -10.70
C GLY A 36 5.54 -4.72 -9.19
N ASN A 37 4.73 -3.93 -8.48
CA ASN A 37 4.84 -3.83 -7.03
C ASN A 37 4.57 -5.18 -6.37
N VAL A 38 5.26 -5.42 -5.24
CA VAL A 38 5.13 -6.66 -4.46
C VAL A 38 4.71 -6.39 -3.03
N GLY A 39 3.87 -7.26 -2.50
CA GLY A 39 3.55 -7.33 -1.08
C GLY A 39 4.46 -8.32 -0.37
N ARG A 40 5.01 -7.96 0.79
CA ARG A 40 5.76 -8.90 1.63
C ARG A 40 4.81 -9.81 2.40
N LEU A 41 5.08 -11.11 2.39
CA LEU A 41 4.36 -12.11 3.18
C LEU A 41 5.25 -12.65 4.30
N GLY A 42 4.84 -13.78 4.90
CA GLY A 42 5.67 -14.52 5.84
C GLY A 42 6.94 -15.06 5.18
N TYR A 43 7.99 -15.26 5.99
CA TYR A 43 9.26 -15.85 5.54
C TYR A 43 9.87 -15.10 4.35
N MET A 44 10.14 -15.82 3.26
CA MET A 44 10.72 -15.33 2.00
C MET A 44 9.67 -15.25 0.89
N ASP A 45 8.39 -15.29 1.25
CA ASP A 45 7.30 -15.28 0.29
C ASP A 45 6.88 -13.84 -0.03
N TYR A 46 6.51 -13.62 -1.30
CA TYR A 46 6.05 -12.34 -1.83
C TYR A 46 4.84 -12.56 -2.71
N ALA A 47 3.90 -11.63 -2.68
CA ALA A 47 2.78 -11.58 -3.62
C ALA A 47 3.07 -10.54 -4.72
N SER A 48 2.97 -10.94 -5.99
CA SER A 48 2.90 -10.00 -7.12
C SER A 48 1.50 -9.42 -7.23
N VAL A 49 1.41 -8.18 -7.73
CA VAL A 49 0.12 -7.54 -8.04
C VAL A 49 -0.15 -7.69 -9.53
N ASP A 50 -0.91 -8.73 -9.90
CA ASP A 50 -1.21 -9.04 -11.31
C ASP A 50 -2.45 -8.31 -11.83
N GLU A 51 -3.40 -7.95 -10.95
CA GLU A 51 -4.62 -7.22 -11.31
C GLU A 51 -5.14 -6.35 -10.15
N VAL A 52 -5.98 -5.36 -10.49
CA VAL A 52 -6.63 -4.47 -9.52
C VAL A 52 -8.09 -4.23 -9.88
N PHE A 53 -8.92 -4.05 -8.86
CA PHE A 53 -10.31 -3.62 -9.01
C PHE A 53 -10.61 -2.45 -8.07
N SER A 54 -11.53 -1.58 -8.47
CA SER A 54 -11.98 -0.45 -7.66
C SER A 54 -13.28 -0.79 -6.94
N MET A 55 -13.32 -0.55 -5.64
CA MET A 55 -14.51 -0.75 -4.82
C MET A 55 -14.78 0.51 -4.00
N ARG A 56 -16.03 0.99 -4.02
CA ARG A 56 -16.44 2.05 -3.08
C ARG A 56 -16.51 1.47 -1.67
N ARG A 57 -16.04 2.24 -0.69
CA ARG A 57 -16.16 1.87 0.73
C ARG A 57 -17.63 1.49 1.03
N PRO A 58 -17.89 0.30 1.62
CA PRO A 58 -19.23 -0.09 2.02
C PRO A 58 -19.87 0.97 2.91
N ARG A 59 -21.11 1.37 2.58
CA ARG A 59 -21.94 2.19 3.46
C ARG A 59 -22.61 1.23 4.43
N TRP A 60 -22.33 1.38 5.72
CA TRP A 60 -23.17 0.75 6.73
C TRP A 60 -24.52 1.46 6.70
N GLY A 61 -25.57 0.79 6.22
CA GLY A 61 -26.93 1.28 6.41
C GLY A 61 -27.21 1.27 7.91
N LYS A 62 -27.42 2.45 8.51
CA LYS A 62 -28.39 2.49 9.60
C LYS A 62 -29.74 2.44 8.91
N GLU A 63 -30.49 1.36 9.09
CA GLU A 63 -31.93 1.56 9.24
C GLU A 63 -32.16 2.57 10.38
#